data_AF-A0A6C0DCW8-F1
#
_entry.id   AF-A0A6C0DCW8-F1
#
_cell.length_a   1.000
_cell.length_b   1.000
_cell.length_c   1.000
_cell.angle_alpha   90.00
_cell.angle_beta   90.00
_cell.angle_gamma   90.00
#
_symmetry.space_group_name_H-M   'P 1'
#
loop_
_entity.id
_entity.type
_entity.pdbx_description
1 polymer ?
#
loop_
_entity_poly.entity_id
_entity_poly.type
_entity_poly.pdbx_seq_one_letter_code
_entity_poly.pdbx_strand_id
1 'polypeptide(L)'
;MTLYFGLPLTYMETIRILGLNYDSIIKEIKKSYTGNYFEPYIVEYINRYLSNIQLHSTDKGQYILGYEIQDVSVFNKKFMNVDEFMIKIINLRTEFAKEMSKLNADLRQVTLEHLEDEQEVVNNPIPYIIGWDK
;
A
#
# COMPACT_ATOMS: atom_id res chain seq x y z
N MET A 1 10.77 14.07 1.82
CA MET A 1 10.34 13.02 0.90
C MET A 1 10.37 11.65 1.56
N THR A 2 9.20 11.10 1.83
CA THR A 2 9.02 9.67 2.12
C THR A 2 8.92 8.93 0.78
N LEU A 3 9.50 7.74 0.68
CA LEU A 3 9.38 6.88 -0.49
C LEU A 3 8.63 5.62 -0.11
N TYR A 4 7.72 5.19 -0.98
CA TYR A 4 7.00 3.94 -0.84
C TYR A 4 7.28 3.03 -2.03
N PHE A 5 7.16 1.73 -1.80
CA PHE A 5 7.16 0.70 -2.83
C PHE A 5 5.87 -0.11 -2.73
N GLY A 6 4.97 0.04 -3.69
CA GLY A 6 3.66 -0.60 -3.60
C GLY A 6 2.67 -0.16 -4.66
N LEU A 7 1.39 -0.39 -4.41
CA LEU A 7 0.29 0.04 -5.27
C LEU A 7 -0.41 1.24 -4.64
N PRO A 8 -0.59 2.35 -5.37
CA PRO A 8 -1.42 3.46 -4.93
C PRO A 8 -2.89 3.12 -5.20
N LEU A 9 -3.71 3.07 -4.17
CA LEU A 9 -5.07 2.55 -4.18
C LEU A 9 -5.98 3.38 -3.28
N THR A 10 -7.29 3.25 -3.49
CA THR A 10 -8.26 3.60 -2.46
C THR A 10 -8.30 2.50 -1.38
N TYR A 11 -8.80 2.82 -0.19
CA TYR A 11 -9.05 1.79 0.83
C TYR A 11 -10.10 0.75 0.37
N MET A 12 -11.08 1.17 -0.45
CA MET A 12 -12.09 0.27 -1.01
C MET A 12 -11.45 -0.74 -1.95
N GLU A 13 -10.56 -0.28 -2.82
CA GLU A 13 -9.84 -1.15 -3.72
C GLU A 13 -8.91 -2.10 -2.97
N THR A 14 -8.28 -1.63 -1.90
CA THR A 14 -7.48 -2.47 -0.99
C THR A 14 -8.31 -3.62 -0.39
N ILE A 15 -9.51 -3.31 0.11
CA ILE A 15 -10.43 -4.32 0.66
C ILE A 15 -10.82 -5.33 -0.41
N ARG A 16 -11.12 -4.85 -1.63
CA ARG A 16 -11.48 -5.70 -2.77
C ARG A 16 -10.36 -6.66 -3.15
N ILE A 17 -9.14 -6.16 -3.36
CA ILE A 17 -8.02 -7.03 -3.80
C ILE A 17 -7.64 -8.04 -2.72
N LEU A 18 -7.80 -7.70 -1.44
CA LEU A 18 -7.53 -8.61 -0.32
C LEU A 18 -8.69 -9.58 -0.04
N GLY A 19 -9.79 -9.50 -0.79
CA GLY A 19 -10.97 -10.36 -0.59
C GLY A 19 -11.64 -10.16 0.77
N LEU A 20 -11.46 -8.98 1.38
CA LEU A 20 -12.03 -8.66 2.69
C LEU A 20 -13.49 -8.20 2.55
N ASN A 21 -14.30 -8.44 3.57
CA ASN A 21 -15.70 -8.02 3.57
C ASN A 21 -15.86 -6.66 4.27
N TYR A 22 -16.20 -5.63 3.49
CA TYR A 22 -16.37 -4.26 3.99
C TYR A 22 -17.37 -4.16 5.16
N ASP A 23 -18.54 -4.78 5.05
CA ASP A 23 -19.58 -4.70 6.09
C ASP A 23 -19.10 -5.33 7.41
N SER A 24 -18.37 -6.44 7.34
CA SER A 24 -17.76 -7.08 8.50
C SER A 24 -16.72 -6.17 9.16
N ILE A 25 -15.85 -5.54 8.37
CA ILE A 25 -14.84 -4.58 8.87
C ILE A 25 -15.53 -3.45 9.62
N ILE A 26 -16.52 -2.80 8.99
CA ILE A 26 -17.24 -1.66 9.58
C ILE A 26 -17.99 -2.07 10.84
N LYS A 27 -18.61 -3.25 10.85
CA LYS A 27 -19.27 -3.78 12.05
C LYS A 27 -18.30 -3.98 13.20
N GLU A 28 -17.08 -4.44 12.93
CA GLU A 28 -16.05 -4.61 13.96
C GLU A 28 -15.52 -3.28 14.48
N ILE A 29 -15.22 -2.33 13.58
CA ILE A 29 -14.79 -0.98 13.97
C ILE A 29 -15.87 -0.29 14.83
N LYS A 30 -17.15 -0.40 14.44
CA LYS A 30 -18.29 0.19 15.18
C LYS A 30 -18.51 -0.38 16.58
N LYS A 31 -17.99 -1.58 16.90
CA LYS A 31 -18.01 -2.11 18.28
C LYS A 31 -17.09 -1.31 19.21
N SER A 32 -16.02 -0.75 18.66
CA SER A 32 -14.98 -0.04 19.40
C SER A 32 -15.11 1.49 19.30
N TYR A 33 -15.82 2.01 18.29
CA TYR A 33 -15.93 3.44 18.02
C TYR A 33 -17.34 3.84 17.58
N THR A 34 -17.85 4.93 18.17
CA THR A 34 -19.21 5.46 17.93
C THR A 34 -19.25 6.71 17.05
N GLY A 35 -18.11 7.16 16.53
CA GLY A 35 -18.01 8.33 15.65
C GLY A 35 -18.37 8.03 14.19
N ASN A 36 -18.63 9.07 13.40
CA ASN A 36 -18.96 8.93 11.96
C ASN A 36 -17.73 8.88 11.04
N TYR A 37 -16.51 9.03 11.59
CA TYR A 37 -15.27 9.02 10.84
C TYR A 37 -14.50 7.71 11.06
N PHE A 38 -14.45 6.87 10.03
CA PHE A 38 -13.95 5.49 10.15
C PHE A 38 -12.61 5.22 9.46
N GLU A 39 -12.14 6.12 8.59
CA GLU A 39 -11.00 5.86 7.70
C GLU A 39 -9.69 5.48 8.43
N PRO A 40 -9.25 6.19 9.50
CA PRO A 40 -8.05 5.80 10.23
C PRO A 40 -8.15 4.39 10.84
N TYR A 41 -9.35 4.00 11.25
CA TYR A 41 -9.61 2.68 11.84
C TYR A 41 -9.66 1.58 10.77
N ILE A 42 -10.00 1.90 9.52
CA ILE A 42 -9.89 0.96 8.39
C ILE A 42 -8.42 0.61 8.15
N VAL A 43 -7.54 1.60 8.15
CA VAL A 43 -6.09 1.38 7.98
C VAL A 43 -5.54 0.50 9.10
N GLU A 44 -5.86 0.84 10.35
CA GLU A 44 -5.43 0.05 11.51
C GLU A 44 -5.97 -1.38 11.43
N TYR A 45 -7.24 -1.55 11.05
CA TYR A 45 -7.86 -2.85 10.88
C TYR A 45 -7.11 -3.68 9.84
N ILE A 46 -6.96 -3.15 8.62
CA ILE A 46 -6.29 -3.85 7.52
C ILE A 46 -4.85 -4.23 7.92
N ASN A 47 -4.11 -3.31 8.56
CA ASN A 47 -2.74 -3.57 9.00
C ASN A 47 -2.62 -4.70 10.04
N ARG A 48 -3.68 -5.06 10.78
CA ARG A 48 -3.67 -6.24 11.66
C ARG A 48 -3.74 -7.57 10.89
N TYR A 49 -4.24 -7.55 9.65
CA TYR A 49 -4.28 -8.72 8.75
C TYR A 49 -3.02 -8.84 7.91
N LEU A 50 -2.25 -7.76 7.80
CA LEU A 50 -1.00 -7.74 7.06
C LEU A 50 0.16 -8.08 7.99
N SER A 51 1.16 -8.80 7.48
CA SER A 51 2.35 -9.20 8.22
C SER A 51 3.54 -8.31 7.90
N ASN A 52 3.98 -8.34 6.63
CA ASN A 52 5.22 -7.71 6.17
C ASN A 52 4.98 -6.46 5.33
N ILE A 53 3.83 -6.36 4.68
CA ILE A 53 3.39 -5.16 3.98
C ILE A 53 2.43 -4.37 4.87
N GLN A 54 2.21 -3.11 4.54
CA GLN A 54 1.27 -2.26 5.25
C GLN A 54 0.46 -1.43 4.27
N LEU A 55 -0.74 -1.04 4.71
CA LEU A 55 -1.51 0.03 4.12
C LEU A 55 -1.09 1.35 4.78
N HIS A 56 -0.53 2.24 3.98
CA HIS A 56 -0.14 3.59 4.38
C HIS A 56 -1.21 4.57 3.94
N SER A 57 -1.63 5.47 4.82
CA SER A 57 -2.50 6.59 4.44
C SER A 57 -1.66 7.81 4.12
N THR A 58 -2.05 8.53 3.06
CA THR A 58 -1.48 9.83 2.70
C THR A 58 -2.45 10.95 3.07
N ASP A 59 -1.97 12.20 3.16
CA ASP A 59 -2.82 13.33 3.56
C ASP A 59 -3.85 13.76 2.51
N LYS A 60 -3.74 13.29 1.25
CA LYS A 60 -4.69 13.55 0.16
C LYS A 60 -5.70 12.42 -0.08
N GLY A 61 -5.83 11.48 0.86
CA GLY A 61 -6.82 10.39 0.75
C GLY A 61 -6.39 9.21 -0.13
N GLN A 62 -5.21 9.27 -0.75
CA GLN A 62 -4.59 8.12 -1.41
C GLN A 62 -4.04 7.15 -0.36
N TYR A 63 -4.16 5.84 -0.60
CA TYR A 63 -3.54 4.82 0.21
C TYR A 63 -2.48 4.07 -0.58
N ILE A 64 -1.44 3.61 0.11
CA ILE A 64 -0.37 2.82 -0.53
C ILE A 64 -0.30 1.47 0.16
N LEU A 65 -0.64 0.41 -0.57
CA LEU A 65 -0.43 -0.95 -0.10
C LEU A 65 0.97 -1.40 -0.50
N GLY A 66 1.87 -1.53 0.48
CA GLY A 66 3.25 -1.93 0.23
C GLY A 66 4.19 -1.60 1.38
N TYR A 67 5.41 -1.25 1.04
CA TYR A 67 6.48 -0.94 1.99
C TYR A 67 6.71 0.56 2.03
N GLU A 68 6.82 1.12 3.24
CA GLU A 68 7.51 2.39 3.42
C GLU A 68 9.01 2.12 3.33
N ILE A 69 9.68 2.79 2.40
CA ILE A 69 11.14 2.78 2.33
C ILE A 69 11.61 3.77 3.41
N GLN A 70 11.58 3.31 4.65
CA GLN A 70 12.17 4.01 5.78
C GLN A 70 13.65 4.22 5.53
N ASP A 71 14.15 5.33 6.07
CA ASP A 71 15.49 5.77 5.77
C ASP A 71 15.69 5.84 4.24
N VAL A 72 15.16 6.88 3.60
CA VAL A 72 15.82 7.42 2.40
C VAL A 72 17.28 7.82 2.77
N SER A 73 17.60 7.86 4.05
CA SER A 73 18.92 7.70 4.64
C SER A 73 19.63 6.35 4.32
N VAL A 74 19.07 5.45 3.52
CA VAL A 74 19.80 4.41 2.76
C VAL A 74 20.61 5.05 1.61
N PHE A 75 20.35 6.33 1.31
CA PHE A 75 21.27 7.31 0.71
C PHE A 75 22.20 8.01 1.75
N ASN A 76 22.34 7.53 3.00
CA ASN A 76 23.33 8.07 3.98
C ASN A 76 24.75 7.61 3.67
N LYS A 77 24.95 6.55 2.88
CA LYS A 77 26.07 6.61 1.95
C LYS A 77 25.66 7.64 0.92
N LYS A 78 26.31 8.81 0.88
CA LYS A 78 26.01 9.94 -0.03
C LYS A 78 25.85 9.54 -1.51
N PHE A 79 26.14 8.28 -1.85
CA PHE A 79 26.03 7.63 -3.15
C PHE A 79 25.80 6.12 -2.91
N MET A 80 24.80 5.56 -3.59
CA MET A 80 24.59 4.12 -3.80
C MET A 80 24.90 3.85 -5.27
N ASN A 81 25.59 2.75 -5.58
CA ASN A 81 25.79 2.41 -6.99
C ASN A 81 24.49 1.87 -7.61
N VAL A 82 24.39 1.96 -8.93
CA VAL A 82 23.16 1.57 -9.65
C VAL A 82 22.82 0.09 -9.41
N ASP A 83 23.82 -0.78 -9.35
CA ASP A 83 23.61 -2.22 -9.18
C ASP A 83 23.00 -2.57 -7.81
N GLU A 84 23.49 -1.95 -6.73
CA GLU A 84 22.95 -2.07 -5.37
C GLU A 84 21.49 -1.61 -5.32
N PHE A 85 21.18 -0.49 -5.98
CA PHE A 85 19.82 0.04 -6.04
C PHE A 85 18.90 -0.92 -6.79
N MET A 86 19.32 -1.40 -7.97
CA MET A 86 18.56 -2.35 -8.77
C MET A 86 18.30 -3.67 -8.02
N ILE A 87 19.30 -4.20 -7.31
CA ILE A 87 19.14 -5.40 -6.47
C ILE A 87 18.08 -5.16 -5.39
N LYS A 88 18.12 -4.00 -4.72
CA LYS A 88 17.13 -3.66 -3.68
C LYS A 88 15.71 -3.60 -4.24
N ILE A 89 15.52 -2.98 -5.40
CA ILE A 89 14.20 -2.91 -6.08
C ILE A 89 13.71 -4.30 -6.49
N ILE A 90 14.60 -5.15 -7.02
CA ILE A 90 14.26 -6.54 -7.39
C ILE A 90 13.84 -7.35 -6.17
N ASN A 91 14.53 -7.19 -5.03
CA ASN A 91 14.17 -7.85 -3.79
C ASN A 91 12.80 -7.40 -3.29
N LEU A 92 12.54 -6.08 -3.24
CA LEU A 92 11.23 -5.54 -2.86
C LEU A 92 10.11 -6.04 -3.77
N ARG A 93 10.34 -6.10 -5.09
CA ARG A 93 9.36 -6.67 -6.04
C ARG A 93 9.07 -8.14 -5.74
N THR A 94 10.11 -8.91 -5.44
CA THR A 94 9.99 -10.34 -5.12
C THR A 94 9.25 -10.56 -3.81
N GLU A 95 9.55 -9.78 -2.78
CA GLU A 95 8.87 -9.81 -1.50
C GLU A 95 7.41 -9.40 -1.63
N PHE A 96 7.13 -8.31 -2.36
CA PHE A 96 5.76 -7.87 -2.64
C PHE A 96 4.94 -8.97 -3.30
N ALA A 97 5.49 -9.60 -4.35
CA ALA A 97 4.81 -10.69 -5.06
C ALA A 97 4.54 -11.89 -4.14
N LYS A 98 5.48 -12.24 -3.26
CA LYS A 98 5.29 -13.31 -2.26
C LYS A 98 4.18 -12.96 -1.28
N GLU A 99 4.14 -11.74 -0.76
CA GLU A 99 3.11 -11.32 0.19
C GLU A 99 1.72 -11.26 -0.47
N MET A 100 1.60 -10.69 -1.66
CA MET A 100 0.34 -10.70 -2.43
C MET A 100 -0.15 -12.12 -2.68
N SER A 101 0.75 -13.05 -3.03
CA SER A 101 0.40 -14.45 -3.23
C SER A 101 -0.05 -15.14 -1.95
N LYS A 102 0.62 -14.90 -0.81
CA LYS A 102 0.21 -15.46 0.50
C LYS A 102 -1.18 -14.98 0.93
N LEU A 103 -1.49 -13.72 0.60
CA LEU A 103 -2.78 -13.09 0.89
C LEU A 103 -3.88 -13.52 -0.09
N ASN A 104 -3.56 -14.31 -1.13
CA ASN A 104 -4.45 -14.61 -2.25
C ASN A 104 -5.05 -13.34 -2.88
N ALA A 105 -4.25 -12.28 -2.99
CA ALA A 105 -4.71 -10.99 -3.49
C ALA A 105 -5.11 -11.07 -4.97
N ASP A 106 -6.27 -10.51 -5.32
CA ASP A 106 -6.77 -10.46 -6.69
C ASP A 106 -6.20 -9.26 -7.46
N LEU A 107 -5.06 -9.48 -8.10
CA LEU A 107 -4.37 -8.47 -8.92
C LEU A 107 -4.74 -8.53 -10.41
N ARG A 108 -5.74 -9.31 -10.84
CA ARG A 108 -6.04 -9.48 -12.28
C ARG A 108 -6.37 -8.15 -12.96
N GLN A 109 -7.09 -7.30 -12.25
CA GLN A 109 -7.45 -5.94 -12.63
C GLN A 109 -7.50 -5.11 -11.36
N VAL A 110 -6.83 -3.96 -11.33
CA VAL A 110 -6.72 -3.09 -10.16
C VAL A 110 -6.88 -1.64 -10.57
N THR A 111 -7.64 -0.88 -9.80
CA THR A 111 -7.82 0.56 -9.95
C THR A 111 -6.75 1.29 -9.16
N LEU A 112 -5.77 1.86 -9.87
CA LEU A 112 -4.73 2.69 -9.30
C LEU A 112 -5.27 4.10 -9.06
N GLU A 113 -4.97 4.65 -7.90
CA GLU A 113 -5.31 6.02 -7.54
C GLU A 113 -4.13 6.95 -7.85
N HIS A 114 -4.35 7.95 -8.69
CA HIS A 114 -3.36 8.99 -8.96
C HIS A 114 -3.62 10.20 -8.07
N LEU A 115 -2.55 10.92 -7.71
CA LEU A 115 -2.61 12.02 -6.74
C LEU A 115 -3.36 13.25 -7.26
N GLU A 116 -3.19 13.55 -8.54
CA GLU A 116 -3.70 14.77 -9.18
C GLU A 116 -4.42 14.47 -10.50
N ASP A 117 -4.59 13.18 -10.83
CA ASP A 117 -5.17 12.70 -12.08
C ASP A 117 -6.32 11.71 -11.81
N GLU A 118 -7.04 11.35 -12.88
CA GLU A 118 -8.11 10.35 -12.82
C GLU A 118 -7.56 8.97 -12.45
N GLN A 119 -8.38 8.16 -11.79
CA GLN A 119 -8.05 6.77 -11.49
C GLN A 119 -7.84 5.95 -12.76
N GLU A 120 -6.88 5.02 -12.72
CA GLU A 120 -6.51 4.20 -13.86
C GLU A 120 -6.74 2.72 -13.56
N VAL A 121 -7.41 1.99 -14.46
CA VAL A 121 -7.59 0.54 -14.33
C VAL A 121 -6.48 -0.20 -15.06
N VAL A 122 -5.66 -0.94 -14.32
CA VAL A 122 -4.50 -1.67 -14.84
C VAL A 122 -4.67 -3.17 -14.63
N ASN A 123 -4.38 -3.96 -15.66
CA ASN A 123 -4.41 -5.43 -15.58
C ASN A 123 -3.06 -5.96 -15.09
N ASN A 124 -3.07 -6.81 -14.05
CA ASN A 124 -1.88 -7.39 -13.43
C ASN A 124 -0.80 -6.34 -13.10
N PRO A 125 -1.12 -5.30 -12.30
CA PRO A 125 -0.16 -4.25 -12.01
C PRO A 125 1.06 -4.81 -11.29
N ILE A 126 2.20 -4.15 -11.52
CA ILE A 126 3.41 -4.34 -10.73
C ILE A 126 3.49 -3.21 -9.68
N PRO A 127 4.20 -3.40 -8.56
CA PRO A 127 4.41 -2.33 -7.60
C PRO A 127 5.25 -1.19 -8.20
N TYR A 128 4.95 0.04 -7.77
CA TYR A 128 5.59 1.28 -8.18
C TYR A 128 6.42 1.89 -7.05
N ILE A 129 7.38 2.73 -7.41
CA ILE A 129 8.04 3.64 -6.46
C ILE A 129 7.22 4.93 -6.40
N ILE A 130 6.74 5.30 -5.22
CA ILE A 130 5.85 6.43 -5.02
C ILE A 130 6.53 7.41 -4.08
N GLY A 131 6.77 8.63 -4.54
CA GLY A 131 7.30 9.72 -3.73
C GLY A 131 6.17 10.49 -3.04
N TRP A 132 6.36 10.79 -1.75
CA TRP A 132 5.46 11.64 -0.99
C TRP A 132 6.22 12.77 -0.31
N ASP A 133 5.85 14.01 -0.63
CA ASP A 133 6.27 15.18 0.11
C ASP A 133 5.11 15.66 0.97
N LYS A 134 5.38 15.76 2.29
CA LYS A 134 4.45 16.30 3.29
C LYS A 134 4.41 17.83 3.20
#